data_AF-A0A2D4H1N7-F1
#
_entry.id   AF-A0A2D4H1N7-F1
#
_cell.length_a   1.000
_cell.length_b   1.000
_cell.length_c   1.000
_cell.angle_alpha   90.00
_cell.angle_beta   90.00
_cell.angle_gamma   90.00
#
_symmetry.space_group_name_H-M   'P 1'
#
loop_
_entity.id
_entity.type
_entity.pdbx_description
1 polymer ?
#
loop_
_entity_poly.entity_id
_entity_poly.type
_entity_poly.pdbx_seq_one_letter_code
_entity_poly.pdbx_strand_id
1 'polypeptide(L)'
;EFGHSGEITRRVPFSRPQGTTVSVQQLFHTLPVRHKEFQRNIKKEFAKMVQILQAYCIICTGVRINCTNQVGQGKKQAVVSTCGSSTLKENIGAIFGHKQVQTLIPFVQLLPSGEVCEEYGLNVSALPTKLYTIAGFVSRCNHGDGRSTTDRQFFFINQRPCDPGKVSKVVNEVYHMYNRHQY
;
A
#
# COMPACT_ATOMS: atom_id res chain seq x y z
N GLU A 1 -24.89 19.10 5.09
CA GLU A 1 -25.03 18.52 3.74
C GLU A 1 -24.48 19.51 2.73
N PHE A 2 -24.02 19.00 1.59
CA PHE A 2 -23.41 19.78 0.53
C PHE A 2 -24.14 19.54 -0.78
N GLY A 3 -24.31 20.60 -1.58
CA GLY A 3 -24.76 20.48 -2.97
C GLY A 3 -23.62 20.06 -3.90
N HIS A 4 -23.94 19.84 -5.18
CA HIS A 4 -22.95 19.36 -6.16
C HIS A 4 -21.88 20.41 -6.50
N SER A 5 -22.15 21.70 -6.31
CA SER A 5 -21.17 22.78 -6.47
C SER A 5 -20.32 23.02 -5.20
N GLY A 6 -20.51 22.22 -4.15
CA GLY A 6 -19.72 22.28 -2.90
C GLY A 6 -20.23 23.30 -1.87
N GLU A 7 -21.33 23.99 -2.17
CA GLU A 7 -22.04 24.87 -1.24
C GLU A 7 -22.73 24.08 -0.11
N ILE A 8 -22.85 24.71 1.06
CA ILE A 8 -23.54 24.11 2.20
C ILE A 8 -25.04 24.26 2.01
N THR A 9 -25.74 23.14 1.84
CA THR A 9 -27.20 23.10 1.72
C THR A 9 -27.88 22.96 3.08
N ARG A 10 -27.19 22.33 4.04
CA ARG A 10 -27.72 22.13 5.40
C ARG A 10 -26.61 22.19 6.43
N ARG A 11 -26.80 23.00 7.46
CA ARG A 11 -25.93 23.09 8.63
C ARG A 11 -26.76 22.95 9.88
N VAL A 12 -26.47 21.95 10.69
CA VAL A 12 -27.17 21.69 11.96
C VAL A 12 -26.16 21.40 13.06
N PRO A 13 -26.39 21.87 14.30
CA PRO A 13 -25.62 21.42 15.46
C PRO A 13 -25.79 19.91 15.64
N PHE A 14 -24.70 19.19 15.91
CA PHE A 14 -24.73 17.75 16.12
C PHE A 14 -23.67 17.36 17.17
N SER A 15 -24.11 16.73 18.25
CA SER A 15 -23.20 16.28 19.32
C SER A 15 -22.37 15.07 18.84
N ARG A 16 -21.05 15.17 18.95
CA ARG A 16 -20.11 14.10 18.58
C ARG A 16 -18.78 14.26 19.32
N PRO A 17 -17.99 13.19 19.46
CA PRO A 17 -16.59 13.30 19.86
C PRO A 17 -15.76 14.15 18.89
N GLN A 18 -14.61 14.64 19.36
CA GLN A 18 -13.66 15.38 18.56
C GLN A 18 -13.24 14.58 17.31
N GLY A 19 -13.17 15.26 16.17
CA GLY A 19 -12.79 14.70 14.88
C GLY A 19 -13.84 14.92 13.80
N THR A 20 -13.62 14.33 12.63
CA THR A 20 -14.44 14.57 11.43
C THR A 20 -14.93 13.25 10.85
N THR A 21 -16.18 13.22 10.39
CA THR A 21 -16.73 12.10 9.62
C THR A 21 -17.21 12.64 8.30
N VAL A 22 -16.71 12.07 7.21
CA VAL A 22 -17.11 12.42 5.85
C VAL A 22 -17.88 11.23 5.27
N SER A 23 -19.07 11.49 4.74
CA SER A 23 -19.92 10.49 4.10
C SER A 23 -20.07 10.84 2.63
N VAL A 24 -19.56 9.97 1.75
CA VAL A 24 -19.77 10.08 0.31
C VAL A 24 -20.87 9.08 -0.07
N GLN A 25 -21.96 9.58 -0.64
CA GLN A 25 -23.10 8.77 -1.04
C GLN A 25 -23.23 8.75 -2.56
N GLN A 26 -23.61 7.59 -3.11
CA GLN A 26 -23.88 7.40 -4.55
C GLN A 26 -22.76 7.95 -5.44
N LEU A 27 -21.53 7.46 -5.24
CA LEU A 27 -20.36 7.91 -5.99
C LEU A 27 -20.60 7.81 -7.51
N PHE A 28 -20.30 8.88 -8.25
CA PHE A 28 -20.50 9.03 -9.69
C PHE A 28 -21.94 9.08 -10.21
N HIS A 29 -22.99 9.11 -9.35
CA HIS A 29 -24.39 9.08 -9.82
C HIS A 29 -24.77 10.19 -10.81
N THR A 30 -24.15 11.38 -10.71
CA THR A 30 -24.37 12.51 -11.63
C THR A 30 -23.76 12.30 -13.02
N LEU A 31 -22.95 11.26 -13.21
CA LEU A 31 -22.27 10.93 -14.47
C LEU A 31 -22.68 9.52 -14.92
N PRO A 32 -23.83 9.34 -15.62
CA PRO A 32 -24.42 8.02 -15.85
C PRO A 32 -23.50 7.00 -16.53
N VAL A 33 -22.71 7.46 -17.52
CA VAL A 33 -21.73 6.61 -18.22
C VAL A 33 -20.64 6.12 -17.26
N ARG A 34 -20.06 7.03 -16.47
CA ARG A 34 -19.02 6.71 -15.48
C ARG A 34 -19.57 5.84 -14.34
N HIS A 35 -20.80 6.09 -13.91
CA HIS A 35 -21.48 5.29 -12.90
C HIS A 35 -21.68 3.84 -13.36
N LYS A 36 -22.17 3.64 -14.58
CA LYS A 36 -22.36 2.30 -15.17
C LYS A 36 -21.02 1.59 -15.38
N GLU A 37 -19.99 2.31 -15.80
CA GLU A 37 -18.61 1.79 -15.89
C GLU A 37 -18.07 1.35 -14.53
N PHE A 38 -18.24 2.17 -13.49
CA PHE A 38 -17.83 1.85 -12.12
C PHE A 38 -18.54 0.61 -11.57
N GLN A 39 -19.85 0.51 -11.77
CA GLN A 39 -20.64 -0.66 -11.38
C GLN A 39 -20.17 -1.93 -12.10
N ARG A 40 -19.93 -1.86 -13.42
CA ARG A 40 -19.45 -2.99 -14.21
C ARG A 40 -18.07 -3.48 -13.77
N ASN A 41 -17.18 -2.55 -13.41
CA ASN A 41 -15.79 -2.83 -13.03
C ASN A 41 -15.56 -2.89 -11.50
N ILE A 42 -16.63 -2.96 -10.70
CA ILE A 42 -16.55 -2.75 -9.24
C ILE A 42 -15.53 -3.65 -8.53
N LYS A 43 -15.38 -4.91 -8.97
CA LYS A 43 -14.40 -5.84 -8.37
C LYS A 43 -12.96 -5.35 -8.55
N LYS A 44 -12.63 -4.84 -9.73
CA LYS A 44 -11.29 -4.34 -10.07
C LYS A 44 -10.99 -3.03 -9.34
N GLU A 45 -11.95 -2.10 -9.36
CA GLU A 45 -11.82 -0.82 -8.65
C GLU A 45 -11.72 -1.03 -7.12
N PHE A 46 -12.51 -1.97 -6.58
CA PHE A 46 -12.43 -2.35 -5.18
C PHE A 46 -11.07 -2.97 -4.83
N ALA A 47 -10.56 -3.91 -5.63
CA ALA A 47 -9.23 -4.48 -5.40
C ALA A 47 -8.12 -3.41 -5.41
N LYS A 48 -8.19 -2.46 -6.35
CA LYS A 48 -7.26 -1.33 -6.42
C LYS A 48 -7.35 -0.43 -5.18
N MET A 49 -8.57 -0.12 -4.73
CA MET A 49 -8.79 0.64 -3.50
C MET A 49 -8.21 -0.10 -2.29
N VAL A 50 -8.43 -1.41 -2.18
CA VAL A 50 -7.87 -2.23 -1.09
C VAL A 50 -6.35 -2.20 -1.12
N GLN A 51 -5.71 -2.30 -2.29
CA GLN A 51 -4.25 -2.22 -2.39
C GLN A 51 -3.70 -0.87 -1.90
N ILE A 52 -4.34 0.24 -2.29
CA ILE A 52 -3.98 1.59 -1.80
C ILE A 52 -4.16 1.68 -0.29
N LEU A 53 -5.29 1.18 0.22
CA LEU A 53 -5.59 1.21 1.65
C LEU A 53 -4.60 0.35 2.44
N GLN A 54 -4.24 -0.84 1.95
CA GLN A 54 -3.21 -1.68 2.55
C GLN A 54 -1.86 -0.96 2.63
N ALA A 55 -1.47 -0.22 1.59
CA ALA A 55 -0.24 0.58 1.63
C ALA A 55 -0.25 1.60 2.79
N TYR A 56 -1.36 2.33 2.96
CA TYR A 56 -1.50 3.25 4.10
C TYR A 56 -1.55 2.53 5.45
N CYS A 57 -2.24 1.38 5.54
CA CYS A 57 -2.27 0.57 6.75
C CYS A 57 -0.88 0.06 7.15
N ILE A 58 -0.02 -0.25 6.18
CA ILE A 58 1.36 -0.67 6.42
C ILE A 58 2.15 0.51 7.01
N ILE A 59 2.17 1.64 6.30
CA ILE A 59 3.11 2.74 6.58
C ILE A 59 2.72 3.63 7.76
N CYS A 60 1.42 3.75 8.06
CA CYS A 60 0.92 4.58 9.17
C CYS A 60 1.04 3.85 10.52
N THR A 61 2.24 3.79 11.09
CA THR A 61 2.45 3.30 12.46
C THR A 61 1.81 4.24 13.50
N GLY A 62 1.41 3.69 14.64
CA GLY A 62 0.73 4.43 15.71
C GLY A 62 -0.71 4.85 15.39
N VAL A 63 -1.24 4.49 14.21
CA VAL A 63 -2.61 4.85 13.78
C VAL A 63 -3.44 3.58 13.59
N ARG A 64 -4.64 3.57 14.18
CA ARG A 64 -5.60 2.49 13.99
C ARG A 64 -6.52 2.77 12.79
N ILE A 65 -6.38 1.96 11.75
CA ILE A 65 -7.18 2.01 10.53
C ILE A 65 -8.02 0.73 10.43
N ASN A 66 -9.34 0.89 10.34
CA ASN A 66 -10.30 -0.20 10.18
C ASN A 66 -11.20 0.07 8.96
N CYS A 67 -11.42 -0.94 8.13
CA CYS A 67 -12.31 -0.87 6.99
C CYS A 67 -13.24 -2.08 6.97
N THR A 68 -14.52 -1.83 6.75
CA THR A 68 -15.54 -2.87 6.59
C THR A 68 -16.36 -2.60 5.33
N ASN A 69 -16.85 -3.66 4.71
CA ASN A 69 -17.73 -3.61 3.56
C ASN A 69 -19.04 -4.34 3.86
N GLN A 70 -20.16 -3.77 3.41
CA GLN A 70 -21.49 -4.36 3.56
C GLN A 70 -22.20 -4.33 2.20
N VAL A 71 -22.63 -5.49 1.73
CA VAL A 71 -23.34 -5.64 0.45
C VAL A 71 -24.83 -5.83 0.73
N GLY A 72 -25.66 -4.91 0.23
CA GLY A 72 -27.10 -4.91 0.47
C GLY A 72 -27.43 -4.94 1.96
N GLN A 73 -28.30 -5.85 2.37
CA GLN A 73 -28.68 -6.08 3.78
C GLN A 73 -27.82 -7.15 4.48
N GLY A 74 -26.73 -7.61 3.85
CA GLY A 74 -25.84 -8.62 4.43
C GLY A 74 -25.06 -8.13 5.66
N LYS A 75 -24.32 -9.05 6.29
CA LYS A 75 -23.44 -8.73 7.42
C LYS A 75 -22.23 -7.90 6.96
N LYS A 76 -21.77 -6.98 7.82
CA LYS A 76 -20.50 -6.26 7.65
C LYS A 76 -19.33 -7.23 7.64
N GLN A 77 -18.53 -7.19 6.57
CA GLN A 77 -17.31 -7.97 6.41
C GLN A 77 -16.09 -7.08 6.64
N ALA A 78 -15.10 -7.58 7.38
CA ALA A 78 -13.83 -6.87 7.55
C ALA A 78 -13.03 -6.90 6.24
N VAL A 79 -12.50 -5.75 5.83
CA VAL A 79 -11.64 -5.62 4.65
C VAL A 79 -10.18 -5.54 5.08
N VAL A 80 -9.87 -4.61 5.99
CA VAL A 80 -8.57 -4.49 6.65
C VAL A 80 -8.76 -3.97 8.07
N SER A 81 -7.85 -4.32 8.97
CA SER A 81 -7.83 -3.82 10.34
C SER A 81 -6.38 -3.77 10.80
N THR A 82 -5.99 -2.67 11.41
CA THR A 82 -4.71 -2.51 12.11
C THR A 82 -4.97 -2.27 13.60
N CYS A 83 -3.94 -2.40 14.43
CA CYS A 83 -4.04 -2.24 15.89
C CYS A 83 -3.44 -0.92 16.42
N GLY A 84 -2.96 -0.03 15.53
CA GLY A 84 -2.19 1.15 15.95
C GLY A 84 -0.79 0.80 16.43
N SER A 85 -0.21 -0.28 15.88
CA SER A 85 1.09 -0.80 16.28
C SER A 85 2.22 0.17 15.97
N SER A 86 3.30 0.07 16.74
CA SER A 86 4.44 0.99 16.64
C SER A 86 5.39 0.67 15.48
N THR A 87 5.34 -0.56 14.96
CA THR A 87 6.27 -1.04 13.93
C THR A 87 5.58 -1.42 12.62
N LEU A 88 6.32 -1.26 11.52
CA LEU A 88 5.92 -1.68 10.18
C LEU A 88 5.62 -3.19 10.12
N LYS A 89 6.43 -4.00 10.81
CA LYS A 89 6.33 -5.47 10.84
C LYS A 89 5.01 -5.93 11.45
N GLU A 90 4.59 -5.30 12.54
CA GLU A 90 3.31 -5.59 13.19
C GLU A 90 2.13 -5.21 12.30
N ASN A 91 2.19 -4.08 11.60
CA ASN A 91 1.16 -3.69 10.65
C ASN A 91 1.05 -4.70 9.48
N ILE A 92 2.18 -5.15 8.92
CA ILE A 92 2.20 -6.22 7.91
C ILE A 92 1.54 -7.50 8.47
N GLY A 93 1.86 -7.87 9.71
CA GLY A 93 1.26 -9.02 10.38
C GLY A 93 -0.26 -8.88 10.59
N ALA A 94 -0.74 -7.68 10.91
CA ALA A 94 -2.17 -7.42 11.08
C ALA A 94 -2.95 -7.54 9.75
N ILE A 95 -2.35 -7.12 8.64
CA ILE A 95 -3.01 -7.07 7.33
C ILE A 95 -2.94 -8.43 6.61
N PHE A 96 -1.77 -9.08 6.64
CA PHE A 96 -1.49 -10.29 5.85
C PHE A 96 -1.33 -11.56 6.68
N GLY A 97 -1.37 -11.44 8.01
CA GLY A 97 -1.25 -12.55 8.94
C GLY A 97 0.20 -12.92 9.26
N HIS A 98 0.37 -13.67 10.36
CA HIS A 98 1.68 -14.06 10.88
C HIS A 98 2.50 -14.92 9.89
N LYS A 99 1.84 -15.76 9.09
CA LYS A 99 2.50 -16.57 8.06
C LYS A 99 3.26 -15.71 7.04
N GLN A 100 2.71 -14.57 6.66
CA GLN A 100 3.42 -13.64 5.76
C GLN A 100 4.69 -13.10 6.43
N VAL A 101 4.60 -12.73 7.71
CA VAL A 101 5.73 -12.15 8.44
C VAL A 101 6.90 -13.14 8.57
N GLN A 102 6.61 -14.45 8.67
CA GLN A 102 7.62 -15.49 8.79
C GLN A 102 8.49 -15.64 7.53
N THR A 103 7.97 -15.30 6.35
CA THR A 103 8.73 -15.38 5.09
C THR A 103 9.49 -14.10 4.76
N LEU A 104 9.35 -13.04 5.58
CA LEU A 104 9.99 -11.74 5.35
C LEU A 104 11.32 -11.61 6.12
N ILE A 105 12.28 -10.97 5.47
CA ILE A 105 13.52 -10.49 6.06
C ILE A 105 13.56 -8.95 6.04
N PRO A 106 14.17 -8.30 7.05
CA PRO A 106 14.35 -6.86 7.02
C PRO A 106 15.33 -6.47 5.89
N PHE A 107 15.04 -5.36 5.21
CA PHE A 107 15.97 -4.82 4.22
C PHE A 107 17.22 -4.28 4.93
N VAL A 108 18.39 -4.71 4.47
CA VAL A 108 19.69 -4.23 4.97
C VAL A 108 20.32 -3.38 3.88
N GLN A 109 20.41 -2.07 4.11
CA GLN A 109 21.03 -1.16 3.16
C GLN A 109 22.55 -1.30 3.19
N LEU A 110 23.15 -1.55 2.03
CA LEU A 110 24.59 -1.59 1.82
C LEU A 110 25.02 -0.48 0.87
N LEU A 111 26.31 -0.13 0.90
CA LEU A 111 26.91 0.73 -0.12
C LEU A 111 26.97 -0.04 -1.45
N PRO A 112 26.80 0.64 -2.60
CA PRO A 112 26.93 -0.02 -3.89
C PRO A 112 28.35 -0.58 -4.05
N SER A 113 28.46 -1.81 -4.54
CA SER A 113 29.76 -2.42 -4.85
C SER A 113 30.40 -1.75 -6.08
N GLY A 114 31.71 -1.96 -6.27
CA GLY A 114 32.42 -1.46 -7.46
C GLY A 114 31.80 -1.97 -8.76
N GLU A 115 31.47 -3.27 -8.82
CA GLU A 115 30.82 -3.92 -9.97
C GLU A 115 29.47 -3.27 -10.31
N VAL A 116 28.63 -3.01 -9.29
CA VAL A 116 27.35 -2.33 -9.49
C VAL A 116 27.56 -0.87 -9.92
N CYS A 117 28.58 -0.19 -9.40
CA CYS A 117 28.89 1.16 -9.86
C CYS A 117 29.30 1.18 -11.33
N GLU A 118 30.14 0.24 -11.77
CA GLU A 118 30.57 0.12 -13.17
C GLU A 118 29.39 -0.20 -14.09
N GLU A 119 28.52 -1.14 -13.71
CA GLU A 119 27.32 -1.50 -14.48
C GLU A 119 26.39 -0.29 -14.71
N TYR A 120 26.25 0.56 -13.70
CA TYR A 120 25.41 1.76 -13.76
C TYR A 120 26.18 3.03 -14.18
N GLY A 121 27.46 2.93 -14.56
CA GLY A 121 28.28 4.06 -15.01
C GLY A 121 28.53 5.12 -13.94
N LEU A 122 28.59 4.73 -12.66
CA LEU A 122 28.79 5.59 -11.50
C LEU A 122 30.26 5.65 -11.10
N ASN A 123 30.77 6.86 -10.81
CA ASN A 123 32.10 7.03 -10.23
C ASN A 123 32.04 6.94 -8.70
N VAL A 124 32.60 5.86 -8.15
CA VAL A 124 32.65 5.58 -6.70
C VAL A 124 33.21 6.76 -5.89
N SER A 125 34.25 7.43 -6.42
CA SER A 125 34.90 8.55 -5.73
C SER A 125 34.06 9.83 -5.68
N ALA A 126 33.04 9.94 -6.54
CA ALA A 126 32.13 11.08 -6.61
C ALA A 126 30.79 10.82 -5.88
N LEU A 127 30.58 9.62 -5.32
CA LEU A 127 29.34 9.28 -4.62
C LEU A 127 29.28 9.97 -3.24
N PRO A 128 28.20 10.69 -2.92
CA PRO A 128 28.00 11.24 -1.59
C PRO A 128 27.85 10.13 -0.54
N THR A 129 28.39 10.36 0.65
CA THR A 129 28.46 9.37 1.74
C THR A 129 27.09 8.96 2.28
N LYS A 130 26.04 9.76 2.07
CA LYS A 130 24.65 9.43 2.46
C LYS A 130 23.63 10.12 1.55
N LEU A 131 23.25 9.46 0.46
CA LEU A 131 22.25 9.97 -0.50
C LEU A 131 20.80 9.66 -0.09
N TYR A 132 20.53 8.43 0.33
CA TYR A 132 19.19 7.93 0.61
C TYR A 132 19.20 6.94 1.77
N THR A 133 18.04 6.74 2.39
CA THR A 133 17.81 5.71 3.40
C THR A 133 16.66 4.84 2.96
N ILE A 134 16.92 3.54 2.83
CA ILE A 134 15.93 2.53 2.45
C ILE A 134 15.75 1.60 3.63
N ALA A 135 14.50 1.43 4.03
CA ALA A 135 14.10 0.51 5.08
C ALA A 135 12.82 -0.20 4.66
N GLY A 136 12.62 -1.43 5.12
CA GLY A 136 11.45 -2.21 4.77
C GLY A 136 11.67 -3.70 5.01
N PHE A 137 10.84 -4.50 4.34
CA PHE A 137 10.90 -5.95 4.37
C PHE A 137 10.80 -6.49 2.95
N VAL A 138 11.47 -7.61 2.69
CA VAL A 138 11.39 -8.35 1.42
C VAL A 138 11.26 -9.84 1.74
N SER A 139 10.65 -10.61 0.84
CA SER A 139 10.55 -12.07 0.96
C SER A 139 11.94 -12.71 0.96
N ARG A 140 12.10 -13.82 1.68
CA ARG A 140 13.26 -14.70 1.53
C ARG A 140 13.24 -15.32 0.14
N CYS A 141 14.41 -15.45 -0.49
CA CYS A 141 14.56 -16.02 -1.81
C CYS A 141 14.49 -17.57 -1.85
N ASN A 142 14.17 -18.22 -0.72
CA ASN A 142 14.00 -19.67 -0.67
C ASN A 142 12.81 -20.10 -1.54
N HIS A 143 12.89 -21.31 -2.09
CA HIS A 143 11.80 -21.88 -2.86
C HIS A 143 10.52 -21.99 -2.02
N GLY A 144 9.43 -21.41 -2.50
CA GLY A 144 8.13 -21.44 -1.85
C GLY A 144 7.82 -20.24 -0.93
N ASP A 145 8.84 -19.47 -0.52
CA ASP A 145 8.64 -18.31 0.38
C ASP A 145 8.18 -17.04 -0.36
N GLY A 146 8.32 -17.02 -1.69
CA GLY A 146 7.84 -15.93 -2.56
C GLY A 146 6.36 -16.00 -2.92
N ARG A 147 5.92 -15.06 -3.77
CA ARG A 147 4.55 -14.96 -4.28
C ARG A 147 4.48 -15.36 -5.75
N SER A 148 3.32 -15.85 -6.20
CA SER A 148 3.11 -16.12 -7.63
C SER A 148 2.87 -14.86 -8.47
N THR A 149 2.58 -13.73 -7.82
CA THR A 149 2.24 -12.45 -8.45
C THR A 149 2.79 -11.28 -7.63
N THR A 150 2.90 -10.10 -8.24
CA THR A 150 3.34 -8.85 -7.60
C THR A 150 2.23 -8.15 -6.78
N ASP A 151 1.27 -8.91 -6.23
CA ASP A 151 0.06 -8.37 -5.61
C ASP A 151 0.30 -7.70 -4.24
N ARG A 152 1.49 -7.88 -3.66
CA ARG A 152 1.89 -7.36 -2.34
C ARG A 152 3.21 -6.59 -2.36
N GLN A 153 3.42 -5.81 -3.41
CA GLN A 153 4.57 -4.92 -3.51
C GLN A 153 4.13 -3.49 -3.19
N PHE A 154 4.71 -2.91 -2.14
CA PHE A 154 4.36 -1.60 -1.63
C PHE A 154 5.61 -0.75 -1.51
N PHE A 155 5.64 0.37 -2.23
CA PHE A 155 6.78 1.29 -2.24
C PHE A 155 6.35 2.63 -1.66
N PHE A 156 7.28 3.27 -0.96
CA PHE A 156 7.04 4.54 -0.29
C PHE A 156 8.23 5.48 -0.47
N ILE A 157 7.94 6.75 -0.73
CA ILE A 157 8.93 7.83 -0.67
C ILE A 157 8.46 8.79 0.41
N ASN A 158 9.29 9.02 1.43
CA ASN A 158 8.96 9.88 2.57
C ASN A 158 7.60 9.53 3.20
N GLN A 159 7.36 8.24 3.44
CA GLN A 159 6.11 7.68 3.99
C GLN A 159 4.87 7.84 3.09
N ARG A 160 5.02 8.21 1.82
CA ARG A 160 3.91 8.34 0.86
C ARG A 160 3.88 7.14 -0.08
N PRO A 161 2.76 6.39 -0.16
CA PRO A 161 2.61 5.32 -1.14
C PRO A 161 2.84 5.83 -2.56
N CYS A 162 3.66 5.12 -3.33
CA CYS A 162 3.97 5.46 -4.72
C CYS A 162 4.24 4.19 -5.55
N ASP A 163 4.30 4.34 -6.88
CA ASP A 163 4.64 3.27 -7.81
C ASP A 163 5.88 3.64 -8.65
N PRO A 164 7.10 3.46 -8.10
CA PRO A 164 8.33 3.80 -8.79
C PRO A 164 8.70 2.72 -9.80
N GLY A 165 8.25 2.87 -11.04
CA GLY A 165 8.39 1.85 -12.09
C GLY A 165 9.80 1.31 -12.31
N LYS A 166 10.86 2.13 -12.21
CA LYS A 166 12.25 1.66 -12.31
C LYS A 166 12.69 0.83 -11.10
N VAL A 167 12.33 1.28 -9.89
CA VAL A 167 12.68 0.58 -8.64
C VAL A 167 11.96 -0.77 -8.56
N SER A 168 10.67 -0.79 -8.89
CA SER A 168 9.87 -2.02 -8.92
C SER A 168 10.45 -3.06 -9.88
N LYS A 169 10.88 -2.64 -11.08
CA LYS A 169 11.54 -3.53 -12.04
C LYS A 169 12.83 -4.13 -11.48
N VAL A 170 13.75 -3.30 -10.98
CA VAL A 170 15.02 -3.76 -10.43
C VAL A 170 14.82 -4.71 -9.24
N VAL A 171 13.89 -4.42 -8.34
CA VAL A 171 13.57 -5.31 -7.21
C VAL A 171 13.12 -6.69 -7.70
N ASN A 172 12.24 -6.74 -8.69
CA ASN A 172 11.74 -7.99 -9.27
C ASN A 172 12.83 -8.75 -10.02
N GLU A 173 13.63 -8.06 -10.84
CA GLU A 173 14.73 -8.65 -11.61
C GLU A 173 15.76 -9.30 -10.68
N VAL A 174 16.22 -8.57 -9.65
CA VAL A 174 17.16 -9.10 -8.66
C VAL A 174 16.55 -10.28 -7.90
N TYR A 175 15.27 -10.22 -7.52
CA TYR A 175 14.62 -11.34 -6.84
C TYR A 175 14.57 -12.59 -7.72
N HIS A 176 14.28 -12.44 -9.02
CA HIS A 176 14.22 -13.55 -9.98
C HIS A 176 15.57 -14.20 -10.26
N MET A 177 16.69 -13.51 -10.02
CA MET A 177 18.03 -14.14 -10.09
C MET A 177 18.18 -15.28 -9.09
N TYR A 178 17.50 -15.20 -7.94
CA TYR A 178 17.54 -16.22 -6.89
C TYR A 178 16.29 -17.11 -6.88
N ASN A 179 15.12 -16.56 -7.24
CA ASN A 179 13.86 -17.30 -7.29
C ASN A 179 13.08 -16.99 -8.58
N ARG A 180 13.39 -17.75 -9.64
CA ARG A 180 12.92 -17.50 -11.02
C ARG A 180 11.40 -17.60 -11.21
N HIS A 181 10.71 -18.34 -10.35
CA HIS A 181 9.28 -18.64 -10.52
C HIS A 181 8.37 -17.86 -9.57
N GLN A 182 8.92 -17.03 -8.69
CA GLN A 182 8.18 -16.26 -7.71
C GLN A 182 8.66 -14.80 -7.63
N TYR A 183 7.84 -13.95 -7.05
CA TYR A 183 8.03 -12.51 -6.84
C TYR A 183 8.06 -12.14 -5.35
#